data_AF-A0A949SP15-F1
#
_entry.id   AF-A0A949SP15-F1
#
_cell.length_a   1.000
_cell.length_b   1.000
_cell.length_c   1.000
_cell.angle_alpha   90.00
_cell.angle_beta   90.00
_cell.angle_gamma   90.00
#
_symmetry.space_group_name_H-M   'P 1'
#
loop_
_entity.id
_entity.type
_entity.pdbx_description
1 polymer ?
#
loop_
_entity_poly.entity_id
_entity_poly.type
_entity_poly.pdbx_seq_one_letter_code
_entity_poly.pdbx_strand_id
1 'polypeptide(L)'
;MNIFEDLVLELKEENLLENTFLDELESRAREVEGADESPKAAMPAESSPPLENFPSDLPELSRDDEVPREELIYQSAEKIEADAPEVADMQLMGSDETIEIRRPTSEKEFFKKRANGEVMSLQLVEHVVSALEREHLKIVPRTYDDLSVKKALHKFMQVAEDDATDAHKQSEFQLMQEIEMWCSALAKRDAEISIAALRRYCENCRPKLSSQAMLALARFYRNLAYSEEVRGKFDYILTRLFSRAVADDTRKLLFSGSEMYGHIKALYADWSSIPLYSADDEENIMLASASFRELQQEAEDATAFDDLIRSDFFGRIRLFKENIAELFFAPTVITAAIECNVSVGNTYVKLLDKERLASGAAVTHEKYGSLDDQAVSEAAARTLELDATLRHLIDPSADRDDDSEPPAEQHSEHVEPVEKIDLHVERVEPSVAAVRERPKPLLERIRERTFGINPLLLIGAIVLVTISLGIYAWASMYVEEDSALSKDVITLKLDPIPFKENLKLAKKSGDTFYGVVLPSWETMTDGKREEFLRAVFEYGKTGGWVNVNLLNGQGKTVGYASPNHFEIIDKPQ
;
A
#
# COMPACT_ATOMS: atom_id res chain seq x y z
N MET A 1 -26.41 -13.78 -7.73
CA MET A 1 -25.07 -14.30 -8.07
C MET A 1 -24.10 -13.51 -7.25
N ASN A 2 -23.65 -14.11 -6.15
CA ASN A 2 -22.84 -13.45 -5.14
C ASN A 2 -21.37 -13.56 -5.54
N ILE A 3 -20.91 -12.56 -6.29
CA ILE A 3 -19.52 -12.40 -6.75
C ILE A 3 -18.52 -12.49 -5.57
N PHE A 4 -18.97 -12.16 -4.35
CA PHE A 4 -18.16 -12.23 -3.13
C PHE A 4 -18.04 -13.64 -2.55
N GLU A 5 -19.07 -14.50 -2.70
CA GLU A 5 -18.97 -15.91 -2.28
C GLU A 5 -18.15 -16.72 -3.28
N ASP A 6 -18.28 -16.42 -4.58
CA ASP A 6 -17.48 -17.05 -5.63
C ASP A 6 -16.00 -16.68 -5.48
N LEU A 7 -15.67 -15.42 -5.15
CA LEU A 7 -14.29 -14.99 -4.89
C LEU A 7 -13.69 -15.64 -3.64
N VAL A 8 -14.48 -15.82 -2.58
CA VAL A 8 -14.03 -16.49 -1.35
C VAL A 8 -13.86 -18.00 -1.56
N LEU A 9 -14.69 -18.62 -2.40
CA LEU A 9 -14.54 -20.02 -2.79
C LEU A 9 -13.33 -20.23 -3.72
N GLU A 10 -13.11 -19.33 -4.68
CA GLU A 10 -11.96 -19.34 -5.59
C GLU A 10 -10.64 -19.16 -4.82
N LEU A 11 -10.58 -18.20 -3.88
CA LEU A 11 -9.42 -18.02 -3.00
C LEU A 11 -9.17 -19.18 -2.03
N LYS A 12 -10.21 -19.96 -1.70
CA LYS A 12 -10.12 -21.16 -0.87
C LYS A 12 -9.72 -22.41 -1.67
N GLU A 13 -10.12 -22.50 -2.94
CA GLU A 13 -9.67 -23.54 -3.87
C GLU A 13 -8.21 -23.35 -4.31
N GLU A 14 -7.72 -22.10 -4.36
CA GLU A 14 -6.34 -21.77 -4.71
C GLU A 14 -5.34 -21.86 -3.54
N ASN A 15 -5.76 -22.34 -2.35
CA ASN A 15 -4.88 -22.53 -1.18
C ASN A 15 -4.18 -21.25 -0.68
N LEU A 16 -4.69 -20.05 -1.03
CA LEU A 16 -4.11 -18.74 -0.68
C LEU A 16 -4.57 -18.21 0.68
N LEU A 17 -5.54 -18.88 1.32
CA LEU A 17 -5.90 -18.68 2.71
C LEU A 17 -5.34 -19.85 3.50
N GLU A 18 -4.17 -19.66 4.13
CA GLU A 18 -3.74 -20.57 5.20
C GLU A 18 -4.87 -20.68 6.22
N ASN A 19 -5.14 -21.92 6.67
CA ASN A 19 -6.17 -22.22 7.68
C ASN A 19 -6.09 -21.21 8.82
N THR A 20 -7.00 -20.24 8.83
CA THR A 20 -7.01 -19.25 9.89
C THR A 20 -7.15 -19.95 11.23
N PHE A 21 -6.44 -19.47 12.23
CA PHE A 21 -6.40 -19.99 13.61
C PHE A 21 -7.80 -20.27 14.23
N LEU A 22 -8.85 -19.66 13.66
CA LEU A 22 -10.26 -19.91 13.99
C LEU A 22 -10.77 -21.29 13.53
N ASP A 23 -10.34 -21.80 12.37
CA ASP A 23 -10.69 -23.14 11.88
C ASP A 23 -9.99 -24.25 12.70
N GLU A 24 -8.78 -23.97 13.21
CA GLU A 24 -8.04 -24.88 14.10
C GLU A 24 -8.62 -24.88 15.53
N LEU A 25 -9.18 -23.74 15.97
CA LEU A 25 -9.94 -23.64 17.23
C LEU A 25 -11.32 -24.29 17.14
N GLU A 26 -12.01 -24.19 16.00
CA GLU A 26 -13.34 -24.80 15.82
C GLU A 26 -13.24 -26.32 15.62
N SER A 27 -12.18 -26.80 14.96
CA SER A 27 -11.88 -28.24 14.86
C SER A 27 -11.43 -28.84 16.21
N ARG A 28 -10.62 -28.12 17.00
CA ARG A 28 -10.30 -28.52 18.39
C ARG A 28 -11.50 -28.47 19.33
N ALA A 29 -12.40 -27.50 19.18
CA ALA A 29 -13.62 -27.41 19.99
C ALA A 29 -14.58 -28.57 19.69
N ARG A 30 -14.65 -29.05 18.44
CA ARG A 30 -15.44 -30.23 18.07
C ARG A 30 -14.82 -31.57 18.50
N GLU A 31 -13.51 -31.65 18.69
CA GLU A 31 -12.86 -32.85 19.23
C GLU A 31 -13.03 -32.99 20.75
N VAL A 32 -13.22 -31.89 21.49
CA VAL A 32 -13.34 -31.90 22.96
C VAL A 32 -14.75 -32.21 23.46
N GLU A 33 -15.81 -32.01 22.66
CA GLU A 33 -17.19 -32.35 23.05
C GLU A 33 -17.59 -33.83 22.77
N GLY A 34 -16.67 -34.65 22.25
CA GLY A 34 -16.99 -36.00 21.76
C GLY A 34 -16.62 -37.19 22.67
N ALA A 35 -15.98 -36.99 23.83
CA ALA A 35 -15.44 -38.11 24.61
C ALA A 35 -15.71 -37.97 26.12
N ASP A 36 -16.93 -38.31 26.54
CA ASP A 36 -17.26 -38.59 27.94
C ASP A 36 -17.85 -40.01 28.06
N GLU A 37 -16.98 -41.01 28.18
CA GLU A 37 -17.28 -42.26 28.87
C GLU A 37 -16.05 -42.72 29.68
N SER A 38 -16.12 -42.50 30.99
CA SER A 38 -15.28 -43.16 32.00
C SER A 38 -15.56 -44.68 32.04
N PRO A 39 -14.60 -45.57 32.38
CA PRO A 39 -14.36 -45.83 33.82
C PRO A 39 -12.96 -46.33 34.26
N LYS A 40 -12.60 -45.87 35.48
CA LYS A 40 -11.99 -46.58 36.64
C LYS A 40 -10.87 -47.64 36.46
N ALA A 41 -9.74 -47.29 37.10
CA ALA A 41 -9.06 -47.97 38.21
C ALA A 41 -7.85 -48.91 37.96
N ALA A 42 -6.86 -48.68 38.85
CA ALA A 42 -5.85 -49.58 39.42
C ALA A 42 -4.47 -49.75 38.73
N MET A 43 -3.43 -49.31 39.45
CA MET A 43 -2.04 -49.81 39.43
C MET A 43 -1.99 -51.31 39.84
N PRO A 44 -0.92 -52.13 39.59
CA PRO A 44 0.51 -51.76 39.70
C PRO A 44 1.57 -52.49 38.83
N ALA A 45 2.80 -51.96 38.90
CA ALA A 45 4.15 -52.55 38.92
C ALA A 45 4.59 -53.78 38.07
N GLU A 46 5.83 -53.64 37.57
CA GLU A 46 6.87 -54.64 37.20
C GLU A 46 6.72 -55.52 35.93
N SER A 47 7.63 -55.31 34.97
CA SER A 47 8.59 -56.28 34.39
C SER A 47 8.90 -56.01 32.91
N SER A 48 10.18 -56.04 32.54
CA SER A 48 10.68 -56.18 31.15
C SER A 48 10.74 -57.68 30.75
N PRO A 49 11.08 -58.13 29.52
CA PRO A 49 11.31 -57.51 28.18
C PRO A 49 10.56 -58.35 27.07
N PRO A 50 11.03 -58.61 25.81
CA PRO A 50 11.90 -57.92 24.84
C PRO A 50 11.28 -57.76 23.40
N LEU A 51 11.92 -56.91 22.58
CA LEU A 51 12.12 -56.96 21.12
C LEU A 51 11.07 -57.64 20.21
N GLU A 52 10.34 -56.83 19.43
CA GLU A 52 9.89 -57.22 18.08
C GLU A 52 10.11 -56.09 17.07
N ASN A 53 10.70 -56.47 15.94
CA ASN A 53 11.04 -55.64 14.80
C ASN A 53 9.77 -55.16 14.09
N PHE A 54 9.68 -53.86 13.81
CA PHE A 54 8.78 -53.33 12.77
C PHE A 54 9.57 -52.71 11.62
N PRO A 55 9.13 -52.89 10.36
CA PRO A 55 9.82 -52.41 9.18
C PRO A 55 9.67 -50.89 9.02
N SER A 56 10.76 -50.27 8.58
CA SER A 56 10.79 -48.90 8.08
C SER A 56 10.09 -48.79 6.74
N ASP A 57 9.12 -47.89 6.63
CA ASP A 57 8.78 -47.17 5.41
C ASP A 57 8.16 -45.82 5.83
N LEU A 58 8.97 -44.77 5.83
CA LEU A 58 8.52 -43.38 5.84
C LEU A 58 9.20 -42.65 4.68
N PRO A 59 8.47 -41.78 3.97
CA PRO A 59 8.91 -41.19 2.72
C PRO A 59 9.93 -40.06 2.94
N GLU A 60 10.79 -39.89 1.95
CA GLU A 60 11.72 -38.77 1.80
C GLU A 60 10.98 -37.44 1.89
N LEU A 61 11.24 -36.68 2.95
CA LEU A 61 10.92 -35.26 3.03
C LEU A 61 12.04 -34.47 2.35
N SER A 62 11.65 -33.81 1.27
CA SER A 62 12.41 -32.86 0.48
C SER A 62 12.99 -31.74 1.32
N ARG A 63 14.18 -31.32 0.90
CA ARG A 63 14.94 -30.16 1.36
C ARG A 63 14.48 -28.91 0.60
N ASP A 64 14.62 -27.79 1.30
CA ASP A 64 14.73 -26.40 0.83
C ASP A 64 13.42 -25.63 0.63
N ASP A 65 12.81 -25.19 1.75
CA ASP A 65 11.98 -23.97 1.80
C ASP A 65 12.84 -22.82 2.35
N GLU A 66 13.71 -22.25 1.50
CA GLU A 66 14.11 -20.85 1.71
C GLU A 66 12.98 -19.98 1.15
N VAL A 67 12.18 -19.39 2.04
CA VAL A 67 11.22 -18.35 1.67
C VAL A 67 11.95 -17.28 0.86
N PRO A 68 11.53 -16.98 -0.38
CA PRO A 68 12.19 -15.96 -1.20
C PRO A 68 12.24 -14.65 -0.41
N ARG A 69 13.44 -14.03 -0.33
CA ARG A 69 13.65 -12.74 0.36
C ARG A 69 12.71 -11.63 -0.10
N GLU A 70 12.10 -11.78 -1.27
CA GLU A 70 11.11 -10.88 -1.85
C GLU A 70 9.78 -10.91 -1.06
N GLU A 71 9.34 -12.07 -0.58
CA GLU A 71 8.05 -12.24 0.12
C GLU A 71 8.03 -11.59 1.51
N LEU A 72 9.15 -11.64 2.23
CA LEU A 72 9.34 -10.99 3.54
C LEU A 72 9.24 -9.45 3.48
N ILE A 73 9.50 -8.85 2.31
CA ILE A 73 9.50 -7.40 2.14
C ILE A 73 8.11 -6.89 1.76
N TYR A 74 7.34 -7.63 0.97
CA TYR A 74 5.92 -7.32 0.73
C TYR A 74 5.13 -7.30 2.04
N GLN A 75 5.38 -8.29 2.91
CA GLN A 75 4.81 -8.31 4.26
C GLN A 75 5.21 -7.09 5.10
N SER A 76 6.42 -6.55 4.90
CA SER A 76 6.88 -5.35 5.62
C SER A 76 6.18 -4.07 5.15
N ALA A 77 5.94 -3.90 3.85
CA ALA A 77 5.23 -2.74 3.32
C ALA A 77 3.74 -2.76 3.73
N GLU A 78 3.10 -3.91 3.65
CA GLU A 78 1.72 -4.11 4.08
C GLU A 78 1.56 -3.88 5.59
N LYS A 79 2.54 -4.35 6.39
CA LYS A 79 2.57 -4.10 7.83
C LYS A 79 2.75 -2.63 8.19
N ILE A 80 3.59 -1.90 7.45
CA ILE A 80 3.79 -0.45 7.66
C ILE A 80 2.54 0.33 7.28
N GLU A 81 1.80 -0.11 6.26
CA GLU A 81 0.50 0.45 5.91
C GLU A 81 -0.56 0.16 6.99
N ALA A 82 -0.58 -1.05 7.54
CA ALA A 82 -1.50 -1.44 8.62
C ALA A 82 -1.23 -0.70 9.95
N ASP A 83 0.05 -0.41 10.23
CA ASP A 83 0.48 0.32 11.44
C ASP A 83 0.42 1.85 11.28
N ALA A 84 0.15 2.36 10.07
CA ALA A 84 -0.01 3.79 9.85
C ALA A 84 -1.28 4.29 10.58
N PRO A 85 -1.18 5.28 11.48
CA PRO A 85 -2.38 5.86 12.09
C PRO A 85 -3.27 6.45 11.00
N GLU A 86 -4.59 6.52 11.24
CA GLU A 86 -5.55 7.23 10.38
C GLU A 86 -5.17 8.72 10.28
N VAL A 87 -4.18 9.04 9.44
CA VAL A 87 -3.76 10.40 9.14
C VAL A 87 -4.78 10.97 8.18
N ALA A 88 -5.92 11.36 8.74
CA ALA A 88 -7.12 11.85 8.07
C ALA A 88 -7.74 10.81 7.13
N ASP A 89 -9.00 10.44 7.43
CA ASP A 89 -9.85 9.61 6.57
C ASP A 89 -10.14 10.32 5.24
N MET A 90 -9.13 10.41 4.39
CA MET A 90 -9.29 10.77 2.99
C MET A 90 -9.54 9.46 2.25
N GLN A 91 -10.65 8.80 2.58
CA GLN A 91 -11.14 7.68 1.80
C GLN A 91 -11.53 8.21 0.41
N LEU A 92 -10.59 8.12 -0.54
CA LEU A 92 -10.81 8.38 -1.97
C LEU A 92 -11.75 7.32 -2.62
N MET A 93 -12.44 6.52 -1.82
CA MET A 93 -13.28 5.40 -2.26
C MET A 93 -14.71 5.88 -2.47
N GLY A 94 -14.99 6.44 -3.65
CA GLY A 94 -16.19 6.21 -4.49
C GLY A 94 -17.63 6.22 -3.92
N SER A 95 -17.89 6.45 -2.64
CA SER A 95 -19.20 6.81 -2.12
C SER A 95 -19.31 8.32 -2.09
N ASP A 96 -20.51 8.83 -2.35
CA ASP A 96 -20.91 10.24 -2.45
C ASP A 96 -20.75 11.03 -1.11
N GLU A 97 -19.86 10.58 -0.23
CA GLU A 97 -19.56 11.19 1.06
C GLU A 97 -18.54 12.30 0.86
N THR A 98 -19.01 13.54 1.00
CA THR A 98 -18.16 14.72 1.11
C THR A 98 -17.09 14.51 2.17
N ILE A 99 -15.82 14.60 1.80
CA ILE A 99 -14.68 14.49 2.71
C ILE A 99 -14.77 15.60 3.78
N GLU A 100 -15.26 15.27 4.97
CA GLU A 100 -15.26 16.18 6.10
C GLU A 100 -13.85 16.25 6.70
N ILE A 101 -13.10 17.29 6.30
CA ILE A 101 -11.82 17.63 6.93
C ILE A 101 -12.13 18.10 8.35
N ARG A 102 -12.05 17.20 9.33
CA ARG A 102 -12.15 17.56 10.74
C ARG A 102 -11.02 18.52 11.09
N ARG A 103 -11.37 19.76 11.43
CA ARG A 103 -10.40 20.72 11.96
C ARG A 103 -9.86 20.17 13.28
N PRO A 104 -8.52 20.15 13.47
CA PRO A 104 -7.93 19.71 14.72
C PRO A 104 -8.46 20.56 15.88
N THR A 105 -8.80 19.90 16.97
CA THR A 105 -9.33 20.50 18.22
C THR A 105 -8.30 21.38 18.93
N SER A 106 -7.01 21.16 18.66
CA SER A 106 -5.89 21.89 19.24
C SER A 106 -4.74 22.03 18.24
N GLU A 107 -4.10 23.20 18.19
CA GLU A 107 -2.87 23.43 17.41
C GLU A 107 -1.77 22.42 17.79
N LYS A 108 -1.71 22.00 19.05
CA LYS A 108 -0.73 21.00 19.52
C LYS A 108 -0.94 19.62 18.90
N GLU A 109 -2.19 19.18 18.85
CA GLU A 109 -2.55 17.90 18.23
C GLU A 109 -2.26 17.92 16.74
N PHE A 110 -2.48 19.08 16.11
CA PHE A 110 -2.13 19.30 14.71
C PHE A 110 -0.63 19.12 14.45
N PHE A 111 0.25 19.74 15.24
CA PHE A 111 1.70 19.58 15.08
C PHE A 111 2.17 18.14 15.34
N LYS A 112 1.64 17.48 16.39
CA LYS A 112 1.95 16.06 16.67
C LYS A 112 1.53 15.16 15.51
N LYS A 113 0.30 15.30 15.04
CA LYS A 113 -0.25 14.50 13.92
C LYS A 113 0.55 14.75 12.65
N ARG A 114 0.90 16.01 12.38
CA ARG A 114 1.72 16.41 11.24
C ARG A 114 3.11 15.79 11.27
N ALA A 115 3.81 15.93 12.39
CA ALA A 115 5.16 15.39 12.55
C ALA A 115 5.19 13.87 12.34
N ASN A 116 4.22 13.17 12.92
CA ASN A 116 4.06 11.74 12.71
C ASN A 116 3.73 11.40 11.25
N GLY A 117 2.79 12.14 10.64
CA GLY A 117 2.43 11.97 9.24
C GLY A 117 3.59 12.20 8.27
N GLU A 118 4.47 13.16 8.54
CA GLU A 118 5.67 13.42 7.73
C GLU A 118 6.64 12.22 7.79
N VAL A 119 6.92 11.71 8.99
CA VAL A 119 7.81 10.56 9.17
C VAL A 119 7.24 9.30 8.49
N MET A 120 5.94 9.05 8.62
CA MET A 120 5.28 7.94 7.93
C MET A 120 5.30 8.12 6.41
N SER A 121 5.06 9.34 5.92
CA SER A 121 5.14 9.66 4.49
C SER A 121 6.53 9.39 3.93
N LEU A 122 7.60 9.81 4.61
CA LEU A 122 8.97 9.54 4.18
C LEU A 122 9.31 8.04 4.22
N GLN A 123 8.78 7.31 5.20
CA GLN A 123 8.95 5.86 5.26
C GLN A 123 8.28 5.16 4.06
N LEU A 124 7.06 5.56 3.67
CA LEU A 124 6.40 5.04 2.47
C LEU A 124 7.19 5.38 1.20
N VAL A 125 7.71 6.59 1.07
CA VAL A 125 8.55 7.01 -0.06
C VAL A 125 9.84 6.18 -0.12
N GLU A 126 10.49 5.95 1.02
CA GLU A 126 11.67 5.09 1.14
C GLU A 126 11.41 3.67 0.62
N HIS A 127 10.25 3.10 0.94
CA HIS A 127 9.87 1.77 0.42
C HIS A 127 9.69 1.77 -1.10
N VAL A 128 9.00 2.78 -1.64
CA VAL A 128 8.79 2.89 -3.09
C VAL A 128 10.09 3.11 -3.83
N VAL A 129 10.93 4.05 -3.40
CA VAL A 129 12.23 4.35 -4.02
C VAL A 129 13.14 3.13 -3.98
N SER A 130 13.18 2.41 -2.85
CA SER A 130 13.97 1.18 -2.73
C SER A 130 13.45 0.05 -3.62
N ALA A 131 12.13 -0.05 -3.83
CA ALA A 131 11.56 -1.02 -4.74
C ALA A 131 11.90 -0.68 -6.21
N LEU A 132 11.78 0.60 -6.58
CA LEU A 132 12.18 1.12 -7.89
C LEU A 132 13.65 0.83 -8.23
N GLU A 133 14.56 1.11 -7.29
CA GLU A 133 16.00 0.85 -7.46
C GLU A 133 16.29 -0.64 -7.70
N ARG A 134 15.59 -1.54 -6.99
CA ARG A 134 15.76 -2.99 -7.19
C ARG A 134 15.19 -3.46 -8.51
N GLU A 135 13.97 -3.08 -8.81
CA GLU A 135 13.23 -3.64 -9.93
C GLU A 135 13.71 -3.08 -11.26
N HIS A 136 13.90 -1.76 -11.34
CA HIS A 136 14.22 -1.07 -12.59
C HIS A 136 15.69 -0.74 -12.76
N LEU A 137 16.41 -0.40 -11.68
CA LEU A 137 17.85 -0.09 -11.77
C LEU A 137 18.73 -1.32 -11.51
N LYS A 138 18.16 -2.42 -10.97
CA LYS A 138 18.89 -3.62 -10.54
C LYS A 138 20.03 -3.31 -9.55
N ILE A 139 19.86 -2.25 -8.75
CA ILE A 139 20.83 -1.81 -7.74
C ILE A 139 20.33 -2.22 -6.35
N VAL A 140 21.26 -2.54 -5.45
CA VAL A 140 20.95 -2.77 -4.03
C VAL A 140 20.66 -1.42 -3.36
N PRO A 141 19.44 -1.20 -2.83
CA PRO A 141 19.08 0.08 -2.22
C PRO A 141 19.95 0.43 -1.03
N ARG A 142 20.28 1.72 -0.91
CA ARG A 142 20.93 2.27 0.28
C ARG A 142 19.86 2.80 1.21
N THR A 143 19.33 1.92 2.06
CA THR A 143 18.28 2.29 3.01
C THR A 143 18.76 3.37 3.97
N TYR A 144 17.93 4.38 4.23
CA TYR A 144 18.21 5.39 5.25
C TYR A 144 18.08 4.78 6.66
N ASP A 145 18.96 5.18 7.60
CA ASP A 145 18.85 4.78 9.01
C ASP A 145 17.77 5.63 9.70
N ASP A 146 16.54 5.13 9.71
CA ASP A 146 15.37 5.81 10.27
C ASP A 146 15.38 5.90 11.80
N LEU A 147 16.34 5.25 12.47
CA LEU A 147 16.41 5.19 13.93
C LEU A 147 16.63 6.57 14.56
N SER A 148 17.41 7.45 13.91
CA SER A 148 17.64 8.81 14.40
C SER A 148 16.37 9.65 14.39
N VAL A 149 15.62 9.60 13.28
CA VAL A 149 14.35 10.29 13.08
C VAL A 149 13.30 9.77 14.06
N LYS A 150 13.18 8.45 14.22
CA LYS A 150 12.24 7.83 15.18
C LYS A 150 12.55 8.22 16.62
N LYS A 151 13.83 8.28 17.01
CA LYS A 151 14.25 8.77 18.33
C LYS A 151 13.92 10.24 18.53
N ALA A 152 14.16 11.07 17.52
CA ALA A 152 13.83 12.49 17.56
C ALA A 152 12.31 12.71 17.67
N LEU A 153 11.52 11.95 16.90
CA LEU A 153 10.06 11.99 16.94
C LEU A 153 9.54 11.59 18.32
N HIS A 154 10.02 10.48 18.87
CA HIS A 154 9.62 10.04 20.21
C HIS A 154 9.95 11.09 21.27
N LYS A 155 11.15 11.69 21.22
CA LYS A 155 11.55 12.77 22.13
C LYS A 155 10.67 14.01 21.97
N PHE A 156 10.32 14.37 20.73
CA PHE A 156 9.38 15.46 20.46
C PHE A 156 8.00 15.15 21.07
N MET A 157 7.45 13.96 20.84
CA MET A 157 6.14 13.54 21.36
C MET A 157 6.07 13.56 22.90
N GLN A 158 7.16 13.23 23.58
CA GLN A 158 7.26 13.28 25.05
C GLN A 158 7.20 14.70 25.63
N VAL A 159 7.73 15.69 24.91
CA VAL A 159 7.83 17.09 25.38
C VAL A 159 6.72 17.98 24.77
N ALA A 160 5.98 17.46 23.79
CA ALA A 160 4.98 18.20 23.04
C ALA A 160 3.68 18.51 23.81
N GLU A 161 3.62 18.28 25.11
CA GLU A 161 2.54 18.82 25.97
C GLU A 161 2.82 20.26 26.42
N ASP A 162 4.09 20.68 26.45
CA ASP A 162 4.56 21.91 27.12
C ASP A 162 5.32 22.86 26.17
N ASP A 163 4.58 23.52 25.26
CA ASP A 163 5.09 24.34 24.13
C ASP A 163 5.97 25.53 24.55
N ALA A 164 5.82 25.99 25.80
CA ALA A 164 6.58 27.13 26.31
C ALA A 164 8.01 26.75 26.72
N THR A 165 8.35 25.46 26.74
CA THR A 165 9.65 25.00 27.21
C THR A 165 10.71 25.09 26.11
N ASP A 166 11.92 25.51 26.47
CA ASP A 166 13.07 25.46 25.55
C ASP A 166 13.37 24.01 25.09
N ALA A 167 12.97 23.03 25.91
CA ALA A 167 13.05 21.62 25.58
C ALA A 167 12.17 21.23 24.39
N HIS A 168 10.95 21.79 24.28
CA HIS A 168 10.06 21.58 23.14
C HIS A 168 10.68 22.12 21.86
N LYS A 169 11.13 23.38 21.87
CA LYS A 169 11.77 24.00 20.70
C LYS A 169 13.00 23.24 20.24
N GLN A 170 13.80 22.75 21.19
CA GLN A 170 14.98 21.95 20.88
C GLN A 170 14.63 20.59 20.28
N SER A 171 13.60 19.90 20.79
CA SER A 171 13.17 18.60 20.25
C SER A 171 12.50 18.75 18.89
N GLU A 172 11.71 19.80 18.68
CA GLU A 172 11.12 20.17 17.39
C GLU A 172 12.20 20.46 16.35
N PHE A 173 13.16 21.34 16.67
CA PHE A 173 14.27 21.66 15.77
C PHE A 173 15.09 20.41 15.40
N GLN A 174 15.37 19.56 16.38
CA GLN A 174 16.08 18.30 16.15
C GLN A 174 15.28 17.36 15.22
N LEU A 175 13.96 17.24 15.43
CA LEU A 175 13.11 16.43 14.57
C LEU A 175 13.05 16.98 13.13
N MET A 176 12.88 18.29 12.96
CA MET A 176 12.87 18.92 11.64
C MET A 176 14.19 18.71 10.90
N GLN A 177 15.32 18.82 11.60
CA GLN A 177 16.64 18.55 11.02
C GLN A 177 16.78 17.11 10.54
N GLU A 178 16.34 16.13 11.34
CA GLU A 178 16.40 14.71 10.96
C GLU A 178 15.47 14.39 9.78
N ILE A 179 14.27 14.98 9.75
CA ILE A 179 13.33 14.87 8.62
C ILE A 179 13.94 15.47 7.34
N GLU A 180 14.55 16.65 7.43
CA GLU A 180 15.20 17.31 6.29
C GLU A 180 16.38 16.49 5.75
N MET A 181 17.18 15.89 6.63
CA MET A 181 18.27 15.00 6.24
C MET A 181 17.76 13.74 5.52
N TRP A 182 16.68 13.12 6.02
CA TRP A 182 16.06 11.97 5.36
C TRP A 182 15.47 12.35 4.00
N CYS A 183 14.69 13.43 3.93
CA CYS A 183 14.14 13.95 2.68
C CYS A 183 15.25 14.26 1.66
N SER A 184 16.34 14.88 2.10
CA SER A 184 17.50 15.17 1.23
C SER A 184 18.22 13.91 0.75
N ALA A 185 18.30 12.86 1.57
CA ALA A 185 18.87 11.59 1.18
C ALA A 185 17.99 10.87 0.14
N LEU A 186 16.67 10.88 0.34
CA LEU A 186 15.69 10.37 -0.62
C LEU A 186 15.72 11.14 -1.94
N ALA A 187 15.76 12.47 -1.90
CA ALA A 187 15.81 13.31 -3.09
C ALA A 187 17.02 13.01 -3.98
N LYS A 188 18.18 12.73 -3.37
CA LYS A 188 19.39 12.34 -4.10
C LYS A 188 19.25 11.00 -4.82
N ARG A 189 18.60 10.03 -4.18
CA ARG A 189 18.34 8.72 -4.77
C ARG A 189 17.28 8.81 -5.87
N ASP A 190 16.21 9.55 -5.61
CA ASP A 190 15.14 9.78 -6.57
C ASP A 190 15.64 10.49 -7.85
N ALA A 191 16.64 11.35 -7.75
CA ALA A 191 17.26 12.00 -8.92
C ALA A 191 17.90 11.02 -9.92
N GLU A 192 18.16 9.77 -9.54
CA GLU A 192 18.65 8.71 -10.44
C GLU A 192 17.49 7.92 -11.09
N ILE A 193 16.27 8.10 -10.59
CA ILE A 193 15.08 7.39 -11.07
C ILE A 193 14.38 8.26 -12.11
N SER A 194 14.32 7.79 -13.35
CA SER A 194 13.58 8.51 -14.39
C SER A 194 12.07 8.48 -14.17
N ILE A 195 11.35 9.46 -14.72
CA ILE A 195 9.89 9.45 -14.72
C ILE A 195 9.36 8.16 -15.38
N ALA A 196 9.95 7.72 -16.48
CA ALA A 196 9.53 6.51 -17.18
C ALA A 196 9.62 5.25 -16.29
N ALA A 197 10.70 5.11 -15.52
CA ALA A 197 10.85 4.02 -14.55
C ALA A 197 9.76 4.08 -13.46
N LEU A 198 9.48 5.27 -12.93
CA LEU A 198 8.40 5.46 -11.96
C LEU A 198 7.02 5.06 -12.53
N ARG A 199 6.73 5.45 -13.78
CA ARG A 199 5.43 5.11 -14.41
C ARG A 199 5.26 3.61 -14.58
N ARG A 200 6.28 2.93 -15.13
CA ARG A 200 6.30 1.48 -15.34
C ARG A 200 6.13 0.73 -14.02
N TYR A 201 6.87 1.14 -12.99
CA TYR A 201 6.73 0.55 -11.66
C TYR A 201 5.30 0.70 -11.11
N CYS A 202 4.73 1.90 -11.14
CA CYS A 202 3.38 2.12 -10.64
C CYS A 202 2.33 1.29 -11.41
N GLU A 203 2.56 0.98 -12.68
CA GLU A 203 1.65 0.18 -13.52
C GLU A 203 1.81 -1.32 -13.28
N ASN A 204 3.04 -1.80 -13.07
CA ASN A 204 3.37 -3.21 -13.00
C ASN A 204 3.49 -3.77 -11.57
N CYS A 205 3.63 -2.91 -10.56
CA CYS A 205 3.79 -3.31 -9.17
C CYS A 205 2.63 -4.21 -8.71
N ARG A 206 2.98 -5.36 -8.13
CA ARG A 206 2.06 -6.31 -7.51
C ARG A 206 2.51 -6.57 -6.06
N PRO A 207 1.69 -6.25 -5.04
CA PRO A 207 0.36 -5.65 -5.13
C PRO A 207 0.40 -4.21 -5.67
N LYS A 208 -0.76 -3.73 -6.15
CA LYS A 208 -0.87 -2.35 -6.64
C LYS A 208 -0.51 -1.37 -5.52
N LEU A 209 0.20 -0.31 -5.87
CA LEU A 209 0.58 0.72 -4.92
C LEU A 209 -0.66 1.35 -4.27
N SER A 210 -0.66 1.43 -2.95
CA SER A 210 -1.78 1.99 -2.19
C SER A 210 -1.93 3.50 -2.40
N SER A 211 -3.15 4.01 -2.15
CA SER A 211 -3.43 5.44 -2.24
C SER A 211 -2.58 6.24 -1.25
N GLN A 212 -2.26 5.67 -0.09
CA GLN A 212 -1.39 6.31 0.91
C GLN A 212 0.04 6.47 0.41
N ALA A 213 0.62 5.43 -0.19
CA ALA A 213 1.94 5.54 -0.79
C ALA A 213 1.99 6.54 -1.96
N MET A 214 0.93 6.58 -2.78
CA MET A 214 0.79 7.58 -3.84
C MET A 214 0.67 9.02 -3.29
N LEU A 215 -0.10 9.23 -2.22
CA LEU A 215 -0.19 10.52 -1.54
C LEU A 215 1.13 10.93 -0.90
N ALA A 216 1.88 9.98 -0.33
CA ALA A 216 3.20 10.21 0.21
C ALA A 216 4.20 10.67 -0.87
N LEU A 217 4.19 10.02 -2.05
CA LEU A 217 4.96 10.46 -3.21
C LEU A 217 4.55 11.85 -3.70
N ALA A 218 3.25 12.12 -3.78
CA ALA A 218 2.72 13.42 -4.18
C ALA A 218 3.23 14.54 -3.24
N ARG A 219 3.13 14.32 -1.93
CA ARG A 219 3.64 15.23 -0.90
C ARG A 219 5.16 15.42 -1.02
N PHE A 220 5.90 14.34 -1.22
CA PHE A 220 7.35 14.36 -1.39
C PHE A 220 7.75 15.24 -2.58
N TYR A 221 7.27 14.94 -3.80
CA TYR A 221 7.61 15.72 -4.98
C TYR A 221 7.14 17.17 -4.91
N ARG A 222 6.02 17.45 -4.25
CA ARG A 222 5.53 18.82 -4.04
C ARG A 222 6.49 19.66 -3.18
N ASN A 223 7.20 19.03 -2.26
CA ASN A 223 8.09 19.70 -1.31
C ASN A 223 9.56 19.73 -1.75
N LEU A 224 9.91 19.05 -2.86
CA LEU A 224 11.24 19.14 -3.46
C LEU A 224 11.44 20.45 -4.22
N ALA A 225 12.70 20.80 -4.44
CA ALA A 225 13.06 21.92 -5.31
C ALA A 225 12.57 21.67 -6.75
N TYR A 226 12.13 22.74 -7.41
CA TYR A 226 11.65 22.66 -8.78
C TYR A 226 12.72 22.08 -9.72
N SER A 227 12.32 21.06 -10.46
CA SER A 227 12.98 20.60 -11.68
C SER A 227 11.93 19.98 -12.59
N GLU A 228 12.22 19.90 -13.90
CA GLU A 228 11.27 19.28 -14.85
C GLU A 228 10.98 17.82 -14.53
N GLU A 229 11.99 17.12 -13.99
CA GLU A 229 11.85 15.73 -13.58
C GLU A 229 10.90 15.60 -12.37
N VAL A 230 11.10 16.40 -11.33
CA VAL A 230 10.20 16.44 -10.16
C VAL A 230 8.78 16.83 -10.57
N ARG A 231 8.64 17.85 -11.43
CA ARG A 231 7.35 18.30 -11.98
C ARG A 231 6.66 17.18 -12.75
N GLY A 232 7.38 16.43 -13.57
CA GLY A 232 6.85 15.29 -14.33
C GLY A 232 6.44 14.10 -13.46
N LYS A 233 7.21 13.78 -12.41
CA LYS A 233 6.83 12.75 -11.43
C LYS A 233 5.58 13.18 -10.65
N PHE A 234 5.53 14.42 -10.19
CA PHE A 234 4.37 14.98 -9.49
C PHE A 234 3.12 14.94 -10.38
N ASP A 235 3.22 15.41 -11.62
CA ASP A 235 2.12 15.40 -12.61
C ASP A 235 1.55 13.99 -12.82
N TYR A 236 2.43 12.99 -13.01
CA TYR A 236 2.03 11.60 -13.15
C TYR A 236 1.30 11.07 -11.91
N ILE A 237 1.89 11.25 -10.72
CA ILE A 237 1.33 10.72 -9.46
C ILE A 237 -0.04 11.33 -9.18
N LEU A 238 -0.19 12.65 -9.36
CA LEU A 238 -1.47 13.34 -9.18
C LEU A 238 -2.50 12.91 -10.22
N THR A 239 -2.12 12.86 -11.50
CA THR A 239 -3.02 12.39 -12.55
C THR A 239 -3.51 10.97 -12.26
N ARG A 240 -2.64 10.09 -11.75
CA ARG A 240 -3.01 8.73 -11.35
C ARG A 240 -3.85 8.67 -10.07
N LEU A 241 -3.62 9.53 -9.08
CA LEU A 241 -4.43 9.60 -7.87
C LEU A 241 -5.88 10.02 -8.15
N PHE A 242 -6.08 10.91 -9.12
CA PHE A 242 -7.38 11.50 -9.44
C PHE A 242 -8.06 10.86 -10.68
N SER A 243 -7.49 9.77 -11.21
CA SER A 243 -8.10 9.00 -12.29
C SER A 243 -8.01 7.50 -12.05
N ARG A 244 -8.90 6.74 -12.67
CA ARG A 244 -8.83 5.28 -12.69
C ARG A 244 -8.86 4.75 -14.11
N ALA A 245 -8.20 3.62 -14.33
CA ALA A 245 -8.31 2.88 -15.57
C ALA A 245 -9.76 2.39 -15.77
N VAL A 246 -10.22 2.44 -17.01
CA VAL A 246 -11.49 1.92 -17.52
C VAL A 246 -11.16 0.97 -18.68
N ALA A 247 -12.16 0.28 -19.23
CA ALA A 247 -12.00 -0.52 -20.43
C ALA A 247 -11.34 0.27 -21.59
N ASP A 248 -10.77 -0.48 -22.53
CA ASP A 248 -10.15 0.02 -23.76
C ASP A 248 -8.96 0.95 -23.51
N ASP A 249 -8.18 0.68 -22.47
CA ASP A 249 -7.03 1.49 -22.08
C ASP A 249 -7.35 2.97 -21.91
N THR A 250 -8.58 3.33 -21.53
CA THR A 250 -8.96 4.71 -21.22
C THR A 250 -8.92 4.97 -19.71
N ARG A 251 -8.95 6.25 -19.32
CA ARG A 251 -9.04 6.68 -17.92
C ARG A 251 -10.27 7.53 -17.69
N LYS A 252 -10.86 7.40 -16.51
CA LYS A 252 -11.96 8.25 -16.05
C LYS A 252 -11.51 9.01 -14.80
N LEU A 253 -11.79 10.32 -14.78
CA LEU A 253 -11.60 11.15 -13.59
C LEU A 253 -12.51 10.66 -12.47
N LEU A 254 -11.97 10.66 -11.25
CA LEU A 254 -12.71 10.26 -10.05
C LEU A 254 -13.67 11.36 -9.57
N PHE A 255 -13.36 12.62 -9.88
CA PHE A 255 -14.06 13.81 -9.40
C PHE A 255 -14.27 14.80 -10.54
N SER A 256 -15.24 15.70 -10.40
CA SER A 256 -15.34 16.88 -11.26
C SER A 256 -14.18 17.85 -11.01
N GLY A 257 -13.88 18.75 -11.96
CA GLY A 257 -12.81 19.74 -11.80
C GLY A 257 -12.94 20.59 -10.54
N SER A 258 -14.16 20.99 -10.14
CA SER A 258 -14.38 21.76 -8.92
C SER A 258 -14.12 20.96 -7.64
N GLU A 259 -14.52 19.69 -7.60
CA GLU A 259 -14.28 18.81 -6.47
C GLU A 259 -12.79 18.47 -6.36
N MET A 260 -12.15 18.13 -7.48
CA MET A 260 -10.71 17.86 -7.56
C MET A 260 -9.89 19.05 -7.07
N TYR A 261 -10.23 20.27 -7.49
CA TYR A 261 -9.62 21.50 -6.96
C TYR A 261 -9.76 21.60 -5.44
N GLY A 262 -10.96 21.31 -4.90
CA GLY A 262 -11.22 21.27 -3.46
C GLY A 262 -10.33 20.26 -2.72
N HIS A 263 -10.20 19.05 -3.26
CA HIS A 263 -9.34 18.00 -2.70
C HIS A 263 -7.86 18.37 -2.75
N ILE A 264 -7.36 18.91 -3.86
CA ILE A 264 -5.96 19.32 -3.98
C ILE A 264 -5.64 20.47 -3.02
N LYS A 265 -6.56 21.43 -2.87
CA LYS A 265 -6.41 22.53 -1.90
C LYS A 265 -6.37 22.02 -0.45
N ALA A 266 -7.21 21.03 -0.13
CA ALA A 266 -7.21 20.37 1.17
C ALA A 266 -5.88 19.66 1.45
N LEU A 267 -5.39 18.89 0.47
CA LEU A 267 -4.08 18.22 0.55
C LEU A 267 -2.95 19.21 0.83
N TYR A 268 -2.90 20.32 0.09
CA TYR A 268 -1.84 21.31 0.27
C TYR A 268 -1.91 22.01 1.62
N ALA A 269 -3.12 22.25 2.14
CA ALA A 269 -3.30 22.82 3.47
C ALA A 269 -2.79 21.86 4.56
N ASP A 270 -3.11 20.57 4.43
CA ASP A 270 -2.64 19.51 5.34
C ASP A 270 -1.11 19.37 5.29
N TRP A 271 -0.53 19.31 4.10
CA TRP A 271 0.92 19.26 3.91
C TRP A 271 1.62 20.54 4.37
N SER A 272 0.85 21.63 4.55
CA SER A 272 1.29 23.03 4.75
C SER A 272 2.50 23.35 3.89
N SER A 273 2.40 22.93 2.63
CA SER A 273 3.35 23.24 1.61
C SER A 273 3.37 24.75 1.43
N ILE A 274 4.57 25.32 1.45
CA ILE A 274 4.77 26.72 1.13
C ILE A 274 4.33 26.91 -0.34
N PRO A 275 3.48 27.92 -0.65
CA PRO A 275 3.19 28.27 -2.03
C PRO A 275 4.51 28.52 -2.77
N LEU A 276 4.73 27.81 -3.87
CA LEU A 276 5.91 28.03 -4.74
C LEU A 276 5.68 29.19 -5.72
N TYR A 277 4.54 29.86 -5.63
CA TYR A 277 4.13 30.96 -6.48
C TYR A 277 3.74 32.14 -5.61
N SER A 278 3.91 33.35 -6.14
CA SER A 278 3.59 34.57 -5.41
C SER A 278 2.08 34.86 -5.49
N ALA A 279 1.58 35.68 -4.56
CA ALA A 279 0.20 36.16 -4.62
C ALA A 279 -0.07 37.04 -5.86
N ASP A 280 0.99 37.64 -6.43
CA ASP A 280 0.90 38.48 -7.62
C ASP A 280 0.76 37.66 -8.92
N ASP A 281 0.94 36.34 -8.86
CA ASP A 281 0.84 35.43 -10.00
C ASP A 281 -0.60 34.97 -10.32
N GLU A 282 -1.63 35.51 -9.66
CA GLU A 282 -3.02 35.05 -9.83
C GLU A 282 -3.49 35.13 -11.30
N GLU A 283 -3.11 36.19 -12.03
CA GLU A 283 -3.40 36.32 -13.46
C GLU A 283 -2.69 35.24 -14.29
N ASN A 284 -1.41 34.98 -14.00
CA ASN A 284 -0.61 33.96 -14.68
C ASN A 284 -1.15 32.54 -14.42
N ILE A 285 -1.60 32.27 -13.19
CA ILE A 285 -2.24 31.01 -12.79
C ILE A 285 -3.54 30.78 -13.58
N MET A 286 -4.36 31.82 -13.71
CA MET A 286 -5.60 31.75 -14.46
C MET A 286 -5.35 31.57 -15.96
N LEU A 287 -4.36 32.27 -16.51
CA LEU A 287 -3.95 32.12 -17.91
C LEU A 287 -3.41 30.70 -18.17
N ALA A 288 -2.54 30.19 -17.31
CA ALA A 288 -1.99 28.84 -17.45
C ALA A 288 -3.09 27.76 -17.39
N SER A 289 -4.05 27.91 -16.47
CA SER A 289 -5.22 27.03 -16.38
C SER A 289 -6.08 27.09 -17.65
N ALA A 290 -6.28 28.28 -18.22
CA ALA A 290 -7.02 28.44 -19.47
C ALA A 290 -6.30 27.78 -20.66
N SER A 291 -4.98 27.93 -20.76
CA SER A 291 -4.19 27.30 -21.82
C SER A 291 -4.25 25.76 -21.78
N PHE A 292 -4.30 25.13 -20.60
CA PHE A 292 -4.55 23.69 -20.51
C PHE A 292 -5.92 23.28 -21.08
N ARG A 293 -6.96 24.09 -20.86
CA ARG A 293 -8.29 23.83 -21.42
C ARG A 293 -8.33 24.02 -22.94
N GLU A 294 -7.60 24.99 -23.47
CA GLU A 294 -7.46 25.17 -24.92
C GLU A 294 -6.76 23.98 -25.57
N LEU A 295 -5.66 23.50 -24.96
CA LEU A 295 -4.95 22.30 -25.40
C LEU A 295 -5.84 21.04 -25.31
N GLN A 296 -6.62 20.92 -24.23
CA GLN A 296 -7.62 19.86 -24.10
C GLN A 296 -8.65 19.90 -25.23
N GLN A 297 -9.24 21.06 -25.51
CA GLN A 297 -10.23 21.22 -26.57
C GLN A 297 -9.63 20.91 -27.94
N GLU A 298 -8.40 21.35 -28.21
CA GLU A 298 -7.70 21.05 -29.45
C GLU A 298 -7.53 19.53 -29.65
N ALA A 299 -7.20 18.78 -28.60
CA ALA A 299 -7.16 17.32 -28.69
C ALA A 299 -8.54 16.73 -28.99
N GLU A 300 -9.57 17.15 -28.27
CA GLU A 300 -10.93 16.63 -28.44
C GLU A 300 -11.52 16.93 -29.83
N ASP A 301 -11.13 18.05 -30.45
CA ASP A 301 -11.55 18.45 -31.80
C ASP A 301 -10.78 17.72 -32.92
N ALA A 302 -9.67 17.05 -32.60
CA ALA A 302 -8.87 16.32 -33.59
C ALA A 302 -9.65 15.12 -34.15
N THR A 303 -9.70 15.01 -35.48
CA THR A 303 -10.50 13.98 -36.16
C THR A 303 -9.69 12.77 -36.59
N ALA A 304 -8.40 12.98 -36.79
CA ALA A 304 -7.42 11.98 -37.17
C ALA A 304 -6.15 12.12 -36.31
N PHE A 305 -5.45 11.01 -36.11
CA PHE A 305 -4.20 11.00 -35.36
C PHE A 305 -3.13 11.89 -36.04
N ASP A 306 -3.10 11.92 -37.37
CA ASP A 306 -2.24 12.81 -38.17
C ASP A 306 -2.41 14.30 -37.81
N ASP A 307 -3.60 14.72 -37.36
CA ASP A 307 -3.86 16.12 -37.01
C ASP A 307 -3.02 16.54 -35.80
N LEU A 308 -2.88 15.65 -34.81
CA LEU A 308 -2.07 15.87 -33.61
C LEU A 308 -0.57 15.84 -33.89
N ILE A 309 -0.14 14.93 -34.79
CA ILE A 309 1.29 14.82 -35.15
C ILE A 309 1.74 16.02 -35.97
N ARG A 310 0.95 16.45 -36.95
CA ARG A 310 1.30 17.58 -37.82
C ARG A 310 1.37 18.91 -37.08
N SER A 311 0.58 19.07 -36.01
CA SER A 311 0.60 20.27 -35.18
C SER A 311 1.63 20.24 -34.05
N ASP A 312 2.47 19.20 -33.99
CA ASP A 312 3.42 18.94 -32.88
C ASP A 312 2.74 19.09 -31.51
N PHE A 313 1.54 18.53 -31.39
CA PHE A 313 0.66 18.77 -30.24
C PHE A 313 1.31 18.35 -28.91
N PHE A 314 1.91 17.17 -28.87
CA PHE A 314 2.56 16.64 -27.66
C PHE A 314 3.81 17.45 -27.28
N GLY A 315 4.61 17.85 -28.27
CA GLY A 315 5.75 18.75 -28.06
C GLY A 315 5.33 20.09 -27.48
N ARG A 316 4.23 20.67 -27.97
CA ARG A 316 3.67 21.92 -27.44
C ARG A 316 3.17 21.79 -26.00
N ILE A 317 2.48 20.70 -25.65
CA ILE A 317 2.07 20.47 -24.25
C ILE A 317 3.30 20.38 -23.35
N ARG A 318 4.31 19.60 -23.76
CA ARG A 318 5.54 19.43 -22.97
C ARG A 318 6.22 20.76 -22.73
N LEU A 319 6.48 21.53 -23.79
CA LEU A 319 7.09 22.86 -23.70
C LEU A 319 6.24 23.82 -22.87
N PHE A 320 4.91 23.75 -22.96
CA PHE A 320 4.03 24.57 -22.14
C PHE A 320 4.17 24.24 -20.65
N LYS A 321 4.17 22.95 -20.27
CA LYS A 321 4.39 22.50 -18.89
C LYS A 321 5.73 22.96 -18.33
N GLU A 322 6.79 22.95 -19.15
CA GLU A 322 8.12 23.45 -18.80
C GLU A 322 8.10 24.97 -18.59
N ASN A 323 7.47 25.72 -19.52
CA ASN A 323 7.47 27.18 -19.51
C ASN A 323 6.71 27.80 -18.32
N ILE A 324 5.68 27.14 -17.79
CA ILE A 324 4.95 27.65 -16.61
C ILE A 324 5.67 27.39 -15.28
N ALA A 325 6.76 26.61 -15.30
CA ALA A 325 7.64 26.41 -14.16
C ALA A 325 6.89 26.09 -12.84
N GLU A 326 7.20 26.82 -11.76
CA GLU A 326 6.63 26.63 -10.43
C GLU A 326 5.11 26.90 -10.36
N LEU A 327 4.55 27.65 -11.32
CA LEU A 327 3.10 27.88 -11.42
C LEU A 327 2.33 26.58 -11.65
N PHE A 328 2.99 25.55 -12.20
CA PHE A 328 2.41 24.21 -12.37
C PHE A 328 1.88 23.64 -11.05
N PHE A 329 2.54 23.96 -9.94
CA PHE A 329 2.12 23.49 -8.62
C PHE A 329 0.90 24.21 -8.06
N ALA A 330 0.40 25.28 -8.67
CA ALA A 330 -0.81 25.96 -8.21
C ALA A 330 -2.03 25.02 -8.32
N PRO A 331 -2.89 24.90 -7.28
CA PRO A 331 -4.03 23.96 -7.27
C PRO A 331 -4.93 24.05 -8.51
N THR A 332 -5.20 25.28 -8.98
CA THR A 332 -6.00 25.55 -10.18
C THR A 332 -5.33 25.03 -11.46
N VAL A 333 -4.01 25.18 -11.55
CA VAL A 333 -3.22 24.77 -12.73
C VAL A 333 -3.11 23.25 -12.77
N ILE A 334 -2.74 22.60 -11.66
CA ILE A 334 -2.64 21.14 -11.61
C ILE A 334 -4.00 20.46 -11.86
N THR A 335 -5.10 21.05 -11.39
CA THR A 335 -6.45 20.53 -11.69
C THR A 335 -6.71 20.54 -13.20
N ALA A 336 -6.44 21.67 -13.87
CA ALA A 336 -6.59 21.76 -15.33
C ALA A 336 -5.62 20.84 -16.07
N ALA A 337 -4.39 20.68 -15.57
CA ALA A 337 -3.40 19.76 -16.13
C ALA A 337 -3.87 18.31 -16.04
N ILE A 338 -4.42 17.86 -14.91
CA ILE A 338 -4.97 16.50 -14.74
C ILE A 338 -6.12 16.25 -15.73
N GLU A 339 -7.06 17.21 -15.87
CA GLU A 339 -8.16 17.11 -16.84
C GLU A 339 -7.63 17.00 -18.28
N CYS A 340 -6.67 17.87 -18.63
CA CYS A 340 -6.01 17.87 -19.92
C CYS A 340 -5.30 16.53 -20.19
N ASN A 341 -4.47 16.05 -19.25
CA ASN A 341 -3.73 14.79 -19.37
C ASN A 341 -4.64 13.59 -19.64
N VAL A 342 -5.74 13.47 -18.88
CA VAL A 342 -6.69 12.37 -19.03
C VAL A 342 -7.42 12.47 -20.38
N SER A 343 -7.86 13.67 -20.77
CA SER A 343 -8.52 13.87 -22.07
C SER A 343 -7.59 13.58 -23.25
N VAL A 344 -6.38 14.14 -23.24
CA VAL A 344 -5.34 13.93 -24.25
C VAL A 344 -4.99 12.44 -24.36
N GLY A 345 -4.75 11.76 -23.24
CA GLY A 345 -4.45 10.33 -23.23
C GLY A 345 -5.62 9.48 -23.77
N ASN A 346 -6.86 9.83 -23.44
CA ASN A 346 -8.03 9.12 -23.97
C ASN A 346 -8.23 9.35 -25.46
N THR A 347 -8.07 10.59 -25.93
CA THR A 347 -8.17 10.95 -27.34
C THR A 347 -7.06 10.27 -28.14
N TYR A 348 -5.84 10.22 -27.61
CA TYR A 348 -4.73 9.49 -28.21
C TYR A 348 -5.09 8.04 -28.49
N VAL A 349 -5.56 7.30 -27.47
CA VAL A 349 -5.95 5.90 -27.61
C VAL A 349 -7.08 5.74 -28.63
N LYS A 350 -8.13 6.57 -28.56
CA LYS A 350 -9.26 6.51 -29.49
C LYS A 350 -8.87 6.77 -30.96
N LEU A 351 -8.05 7.79 -31.22
CA LEU A 351 -7.63 8.15 -32.57
C LEU A 351 -6.68 7.10 -33.14
N LEU A 352 -5.80 6.55 -32.30
CA LEU A 352 -4.92 5.46 -32.69
C LEU A 352 -5.72 4.20 -33.03
N ASP A 353 -6.68 3.83 -32.20
CA ASP A 353 -7.56 2.68 -32.44
C ASP A 353 -8.35 2.84 -33.74
N LYS A 354 -8.85 4.06 -34.00
CA LYS A 354 -9.54 4.38 -35.24
C LYS A 354 -8.64 4.18 -36.46
N GLU A 355 -7.38 4.62 -36.40
CA GLU A 355 -6.44 4.40 -37.51
C GLU A 355 -6.00 2.95 -37.66
N ARG A 356 -5.84 2.25 -36.54
CA ARG A 356 -5.57 0.81 -36.54
C ARG A 356 -6.70 0.04 -37.22
N LEU A 357 -7.96 0.37 -36.92
CA LEU A 357 -9.13 -0.26 -37.53
C LEU A 357 -9.28 0.10 -39.02
N ALA A 358 -8.85 1.30 -39.44
CA ALA A 358 -8.95 1.74 -40.82
C ALA A 358 -7.83 1.18 -41.72
N SER A 359 -6.58 1.15 -41.24
CA SER A 359 -5.39 0.87 -42.04
C SER A 359 -4.69 -0.44 -41.69
N GLY A 360 -5.02 -1.05 -40.54
CA GLY A 360 -4.36 -2.24 -40.00
C GLY A 360 -3.14 -1.91 -39.12
N ALA A 361 -2.80 -2.83 -38.21
CA ALA A 361 -1.74 -2.64 -37.22
C ALA A 361 -0.34 -2.43 -37.84
N ALA A 362 0.02 -3.22 -38.86
CA ALA A 362 1.34 -3.11 -39.52
C ALA A 362 1.57 -1.76 -40.20
N VAL A 363 0.55 -1.22 -40.90
CA VAL A 363 0.65 0.10 -41.55
C VAL A 363 0.69 1.21 -40.52
N THR A 364 -0.08 1.07 -39.43
CA THR A 364 -0.09 2.02 -38.32
C THR A 364 1.29 2.06 -37.63
N HIS A 365 1.91 0.89 -37.45
CA HIS A 365 3.27 0.75 -36.91
C HIS A 365 4.32 1.37 -37.83
N GLU A 366 4.28 1.09 -39.13
CA GLU A 366 5.21 1.70 -40.08
C GLU A 366 5.09 3.24 -40.09
N LYS A 367 3.87 3.76 -39.95
CA LYS A 367 3.61 5.20 -40.01
C LYS A 367 3.97 5.95 -38.73
N TYR A 368 3.72 5.34 -37.57
CA TYR A 368 3.78 6.03 -36.29
C TYR A 368 4.77 5.40 -35.28
N GLY A 369 5.31 4.21 -35.54
CA GLY A 369 6.19 3.49 -34.61
C GLY A 369 7.52 4.20 -34.32
N SER A 370 7.87 5.23 -35.08
CA SER A 370 9.03 6.10 -34.80
C SER A 370 8.68 7.35 -33.97
N LEU A 371 7.44 7.48 -33.51
CA LEU A 371 7.07 8.61 -32.64
C LEU A 371 7.80 8.51 -31.31
N ASP A 372 8.10 9.68 -30.76
CA ASP A 372 8.72 9.79 -29.45
C ASP A 372 7.68 9.45 -28.36
N ASP A 373 7.61 8.17 -27.99
CA ASP A 373 6.74 7.64 -26.92
C ASP A 373 6.96 8.39 -25.59
N GLN A 374 8.16 8.93 -25.36
CA GLN A 374 8.45 9.73 -24.17
C GLN A 374 7.69 11.06 -24.19
N ALA A 375 7.72 11.79 -25.31
CA ALA A 375 7.01 13.06 -25.45
C ALA A 375 5.50 12.88 -25.31
N VAL A 376 4.94 11.83 -25.90
CA VAL A 376 3.52 11.48 -25.77
C VAL A 376 3.18 11.14 -24.32
N SER A 377 4.00 10.30 -23.68
CA SER A 377 3.80 9.86 -22.30
C SER A 377 3.90 11.01 -21.28
N GLU A 378 4.79 11.98 -21.53
CA GLU A 378 4.92 13.20 -20.73
C GLU A 378 3.76 14.18 -20.93
N ALA A 379 3.29 14.32 -22.17
CA ALA A 379 2.13 15.15 -22.46
C ALA A 379 0.86 14.63 -21.75
N ALA A 380 0.62 13.31 -21.79
CA ALA A 380 -0.55 12.67 -21.18
C ALA A 380 -0.35 12.25 -19.71
N ALA A 381 0.84 12.47 -19.14
CA ALA A 381 1.23 11.98 -17.80
C ALA A 381 0.83 10.51 -17.56
N ARG A 382 1.18 9.64 -18.51
CA ARG A 382 0.83 8.22 -18.55
C ARG A 382 1.82 7.46 -19.41
N THR A 383 2.12 6.20 -19.11
CA THR A 383 2.86 5.35 -20.06
C THR A 383 2.00 5.07 -21.29
N LEU A 384 2.45 5.57 -22.44
CA LEU A 384 1.87 5.32 -23.74
C LEU A 384 3.00 4.81 -24.63
N GLU A 385 3.18 3.49 -24.64
CA GLU A 385 4.20 2.82 -25.46
C GLU A 385 3.54 2.34 -26.75
N LEU A 386 3.58 3.19 -27.77
CA LEU A 386 2.94 2.94 -29.05
C LEU A 386 3.58 1.75 -29.75
N ASP A 387 4.91 1.70 -29.74
CA ASP A 387 5.68 0.67 -30.41
C ASP A 387 5.44 -0.71 -29.79
N ALA A 388 5.50 -0.82 -28.46
CA ALA A 388 5.22 -2.07 -27.75
C ALA A 388 3.78 -2.56 -28.00
N THR A 389 2.80 -1.66 -27.89
CA THR A 389 1.39 -2.00 -28.11
C THR A 389 1.14 -2.49 -29.54
N LEU A 390 1.75 -1.84 -30.53
CA LEU A 390 1.56 -2.21 -31.93
C LEU A 390 2.32 -3.50 -32.30
N ARG A 391 3.51 -3.73 -31.73
CA ARG A 391 4.30 -4.96 -31.95
C ARG A 391 3.59 -6.20 -31.41
N HIS A 392 3.07 -6.15 -30.18
CA HIS A 392 2.29 -7.27 -29.60
C HIS A 392 1.12 -7.66 -30.52
N LEU A 393 0.48 -6.70 -31.17
CA LEU A 393 -0.67 -6.96 -32.04
C LEU A 393 -0.29 -7.50 -33.42
N ILE A 394 0.92 -7.23 -33.89
CA ILE A 394 1.45 -7.76 -35.15
C ILE A 394 1.97 -9.19 -34.94
N ASP A 395 2.67 -9.43 -33.83
CA ASP A 395 3.20 -10.74 -33.45
C ASP A 395 2.99 -11.00 -31.94
N PRO A 396 1.88 -11.66 -31.56
CA PRO A 396 1.60 -12.01 -30.16
C PRO A 396 2.61 -13.00 -29.56
N SER A 397 3.51 -13.57 -30.36
CA SER A 397 4.55 -14.49 -29.91
C SER A 397 5.88 -13.81 -29.61
N ALA A 398 6.06 -12.54 -30.03
CA ALA A 398 7.29 -11.78 -29.84
C ALA A 398 7.56 -11.42 -28.36
N ASP A 399 6.51 -11.28 -27.54
CA ASP A 399 6.64 -10.94 -26.12
C ASP A 399 7.28 -12.05 -25.26
N ARG A 400 7.46 -13.26 -25.81
CA ARG A 400 8.13 -14.34 -25.08
C ARG A 400 9.65 -14.16 -24.98
N ASP A 401 10.23 -13.29 -25.81
CA ASP A 401 11.68 -13.13 -25.88
C ASP A 401 12.18 -11.84 -25.17
N ASP A 402 11.33 -10.85 -24.88
CA ASP A 402 11.74 -9.56 -24.25
C ASP A 402 11.76 -9.57 -22.71
N ASP A 403 11.22 -10.61 -22.06
CA ASP A 403 11.46 -10.91 -20.63
C ASP A 403 12.79 -11.65 -20.40
N SER A 404 13.49 -12.04 -21.47
CA SER A 404 14.87 -12.51 -21.39
C SER A 404 15.79 -11.30 -21.37
N GLU A 405 16.55 -11.13 -20.28
CA GLU A 405 17.68 -10.21 -20.08
C GLU A 405 18.10 -9.33 -21.29
N PRO A 406 18.20 -8.00 -21.13
CA PRO A 406 18.67 -7.13 -22.20
C PRO A 406 20.03 -7.62 -22.72
N PRO A 407 20.26 -7.68 -24.04
CA PRO A 407 21.50 -8.18 -24.59
C PRO A 407 22.62 -7.29 -24.09
N ALA A 408 23.54 -7.89 -23.33
CA ALA A 408 24.74 -7.24 -22.83
C ALA A 408 25.38 -6.42 -23.95
N GLU A 409 25.52 -5.12 -23.70
CA GLU A 409 26.17 -4.19 -24.61
C GLU A 409 27.49 -4.80 -25.09
N GLN A 410 27.57 -5.05 -26.40
CA GLN A 410 28.81 -5.39 -27.06
C GLN A 410 29.72 -4.15 -26.99
N HIS A 411 30.50 -4.08 -25.91
CA HIS A 411 31.66 -3.22 -25.82
C HIS A 411 32.55 -3.50 -27.02
N SER A 412 32.68 -2.50 -27.90
CA SER A 412 33.67 -2.46 -28.95
C SER A 412 35.06 -2.60 -28.34
N GLU A 413 35.72 -3.74 -28.59
CA GLU A 413 37.14 -3.93 -28.34
C GLU A 413 37.95 -2.91 -29.17
N HIS A 414 38.38 -1.83 -28.53
CA HIS A 414 39.54 -1.08 -28.98
C HIS A 414 40.76 -1.61 -28.22
N VAL A 415 41.54 -2.42 -28.92
CA VAL A 415 42.78 -3.05 -28.46
C VAL A 415 43.86 -1.99 -28.29
N GLU A 416 44.39 -1.84 -27.06
CA GLU A 416 45.77 -1.41 -26.81
C GLU A 416 46.46 -2.43 -25.88
N PRO A 417 47.75 -2.76 -26.12
CA PRO A 417 48.39 -3.91 -25.49
C PRO A 417 49.06 -3.50 -24.18
N VAL A 418 48.70 -4.16 -23.07
CA VAL A 418 49.48 -4.13 -21.83
C VAL A 418 49.99 -5.52 -21.48
N GLU A 419 51.32 -5.55 -21.37
CA GLU A 419 52.24 -6.54 -20.79
C GLU A 419 51.65 -7.72 -19.98
N LYS A 420 52.01 -8.93 -20.43
CA LYS A 420 51.75 -10.20 -19.77
C LYS A 420 52.61 -10.35 -18.52
N ILE A 421 51.97 -10.65 -17.39
CA ILE A 421 52.60 -11.28 -16.23
C ILE A 421 52.06 -12.72 -16.16
N ASP A 422 52.97 -13.67 -16.41
CA ASP A 422 52.73 -15.10 -16.30
C ASP A 422 52.56 -15.52 -14.83
N LEU A 423 51.46 -16.19 -14.52
CA LEU A 423 51.32 -17.01 -13.32
C LEU A 423 50.82 -18.40 -13.69
N HIS A 424 51.77 -19.34 -13.66
CA HIS A 424 51.58 -20.78 -13.71
C HIS A 424 50.59 -21.24 -12.62
N VAL A 425 49.52 -21.93 -13.03
CA VAL A 425 48.76 -22.80 -12.13
C VAL A 425 48.82 -24.22 -12.68
N GLU A 426 49.38 -25.09 -11.85
CA GLU A 426 49.76 -26.46 -12.09
C GLU A 426 48.53 -27.37 -12.12
N ARG A 427 48.43 -28.15 -13.20
CA ARG A 427 47.37 -29.13 -13.47
C ARG A 427 47.68 -30.41 -12.71
N VAL A 428 46.86 -30.77 -11.73
CA VAL A 428 46.94 -32.07 -11.04
C VAL A 428 45.73 -32.93 -11.43
N GLU A 429 46.02 -34.06 -12.07
CA GLU A 429 45.06 -35.12 -12.42
C GLU A 429 44.59 -35.90 -11.18
N PRO A 430 43.35 -36.42 -11.14
CA PRO A 430 42.91 -37.30 -10.07
C PRO A 430 43.23 -38.77 -10.37
N SER A 431 44.03 -39.41 -9.50
CA SER A 431 44.26 -40.85 -9.54
C SER A 431 43.22 -41.60 -8.72
N VAL A 432 42.62 -42.61 -9.36
CA VAL A 432 41.68 -43.60 -8.80
C VAL A 432 42.45 -44.60 -7.92
N ALA A 433 42.03 -44.77 -6.65
CA ALA A 433 42.31 -45.99 -5.88
C ALA A 433 41.24 -46.22 -4.80
N ALA A 434 40.58 -47.37 -4.90
CA ALA A 434 39.56 -47.84 -3.98
C ALA A 434 40.17 -48.34 -2.65
N VAL A 435 39.58 -47.95 -1.52
CA VAL A 435 39.75 -48.63 -0.23
C VAL A 435 38.37 -48.84 0.41
N ARG A 436 38.11 -50.10 0.72
CA ARG A 436 36.86 -50.69 1.19
C ARG A 436 36.89 -50.71 2.71
N GLU A 437 36.09 -49.87 3.38
CA GLU A 437 35.95 -49.91 4.85
C GLU A 437 34.53 -50.30 5.30
N ARG A 438 34.50 -51.09 6.38
CA ARG A 438 33.33 -51.79 6.94
C ARG A 438 32.37 -50.83 7.66
N PRO A 439 31.06 -51.13 7.71
CA PRO A 439 30.09 -50.29 8.39
C PRO A 439 30.25 -50.35 9.92
N LYS A 440 30.44 -49.19 10.54
CA LYS A 440 30.38 -48.97 12.00
C LYS A 440 28.92 -48.90 12.47
N PRO A 441 28.61 -49.29 13.73
CA PRO A 441 27.25 -49.37 14.25
C PRO A 441 26.58 -47.99 14.44
N LEU A 442 25.25 -47.98 14.28
CA LEU A 442 24.37 -46.80 14.19
C LEU A 442 24.47 -45.80 15.36
N LEU A 443 24.87 -46.26 16.55
CA LEU A 443 24.99 -45.42 17.74
C LEU A 443 26.20 -44.46 17.72
N GLU A 444 27.28 -44.78 17.00
CA GLU A 444 28.41 -43.84 16.82
C GLU A 444 28.06 -42.71 15.84
N ARG A 445 27.20 -42.98 14.85
CA ARG A 445 26.74 -41.96 13.88
C ARG A 445 25.85 -40.88 14.50
N ILE A 446 25.09 -41.21 15.54
CA ILE A 446 24.22 -40.23 16.23
C ILE A 446 25.05 -39.33 17.15
N ARG A 447 26.10 -39.88 17.78
CA ARG A 447 26.99 -39.12 18.65
C ARG A 447 27.90 -38.16 17.85
N GLU A 448 28.39 -38.56 16.69
CA GLU A 448 29.21 -37.66 15.87
C GLU A 448 28.40 -36.54 15.17
N ARG A 449 27.09 -36.74 14.94
CA ARG A 449 26.22 -35.69 14.34
C ARG A 449 25.70 -34.65 15.32
N THR A 450 25.69 -34.93 16.62
CA THR A 450 25.12 -34.00 17.63
C THR A 450 26.17 -33.16 18.36
N PHE A 451 27.47 -33.47 18.21
CA PHE A 451 28.56 -32.65 18.78
C PHE A 451 29.22 -31.66 17.80
N GLY A 452 28.67 -31.48 16.59
CA GLY A 452 29.13 -30.47 15.63
C GLY A 452 28.48 -29.09 15.76
N ILE A 453 27.46 -28.96 16.62
CA ILE A 453 26.77 -27.69 16.84
C ILE A 453 27.56 -26.89 17.87
N ASN A 454 27.93 -25.66 17.51
CA ASN A 454 28.66 -24.75 18.40
C ASN A 454 27.90 -24.64 19.74
N PRO A 455 28.53 -24.91 20.90
CA PRO A 455 27.87 -24.85 22.19
C PRO A 455 27.23 -23.48 22.47
N LEU A 456 27.77 -22.40 21.88
CA LEU A 456 27.18 -21.07 21.96
C LEU A 456 25.82 -20.97 21.25
N LEU A 457 25.63 -21.67 20.13
CA LEU A 457 24.36 -21.69 19.39
C LEU A 457 23.27 -22.43 20.17
N LEU A 458 23.63 -23.55 20.83
CA LEU A 458 22.71 -24.29 21.67
C LEU A 458 22.26 -23.46 22.89
N ILE A 459 23.20 -22.76 23.53
CA ILE A 459 22.89 -21.85 24.64
C ILE A 459 21.99 -20.71 24.16
N GLY A 460 22.29 -20.13 22.99
CA GLY A 460 21.47 -19.09 22.37
C GLY A 460 20.03 -19.55 22.11
N ALA A 461 19.85 -20.74 21.55
CA ALA A 461 18.53 -21.31 21.29
C ALA A 461 17.72 -21.55 22.57
N ILE A 462 18.35 -22.06 23.63
CA ILE A 462 17.69 -22.26 24.92
C ILE A 462 17.26 -20.92 25.51
N VAL A 463 18.13 -19.90 25.50
CA VAL A 463 17.79 -18.55 26.00
C VAL A 463 16.61 -17.96 25.23
N LEU A 464 16.59 -18.11 23.91
CA LEU A 464 15.54 -17.57 23.06
C LEU A 464 14.18 -18.23 23.35
N VAL A 465 14.13 -19.55 23.49
CA VAL A 465 12.92 -20.29 23.89
C VAL A 465 12.45 -19.84 25.28
N THR A 466 13.38 -19.60 26.21
CA THR A 466 13.04 -19.17 27.58
C THR A 466 12.47 -17.74 27.59
N ILE A 467 13.00 -16.84 26.76
CA ILE A 467 12.47 -15.47 26.60
C ILE A 467 11.07 -15.51 26.00
N SER A 468 10.84 -16.32 24.96
CA SER A 468 9.51 -16.46 24.34
C SER A 468 8.47 -16.99 25.33
N LEU A 469 8.81 -17.98 26.16
CA LEU A 469 7.96 -18.46 27.24
C LEU A 469 7.70 -17.38 28.30
N GLY A 470 8.70 -16.55 28.62
CA GLY A 470 8.56 -15.42 29.53
C GLY A 470 7.61 -14.34 28.99
N ILE A 471 7.73 -13.99 27.71
CA ILE A 471 6.84 -13.03 27.05
C ILE A 471 5.42 -13.58 26.98
N TYR A 472 5.24 -14.86 26.67
CA TYR A 472 3.92 -15.50 26.62
C TYR A 472 3.24 -15.47 28.01
N ALA A 473 3.96 -15.86 29.06
CA ALA A 473 3.43 -15.83 30.43
C ALA A 473 3.16 -14.40 30.92
N TRP A 474 4.00 -13.44 30.53
CA TRP A 474 3.79 -12.03 30.85
C TRP A 474 2.56 -11.47 30.12
N ALA A 475 2.40 -11.76 28.84
CA ALA A 475 1.23 -11.36 28.07
C ALA A 475 -0.04 -11.99 28.66
N SER A 476 -0.03 -13.29 28.99
CA SER A 476 -1.22 -13.94 29.55
C SER A 476 -1.60 -13.41 30.94
N MET A 477 -0.62 -12.99 31.76
CA MET A 477 -0.91 -12.51 33.12
C MET A 477 -1.20 -11.00 33.23
N TYR A 478 -0.73 -10.19 32.27
CA TYR A 478 -0.86 -8.73 32.35
C TYR A 478 -1.75 -8.11 31.27
N VAL A 479 -2.12 -8.84 30.21
CA VAL A 479 -2.97 -8.30 29.12
C VAL A 479 -4.47 -8.48 29.41
N GLU A 480 -4.87 -9.25 30.43
CA GLU A 480 -6.30 -9.43 30.75
C GLU A 480 -6.96 -8.27 31.51
N GLU A 481 -6.22 -7.23 31.96
CA GLU A 481 -6.85 -6.10 32.69
C GLU A 481 -6.63 -4.70 32.10
N ASP A 482 -5.73 -4.50 31.14
CA ASP A 482 -5.56 -3.19 30.49
C ASP A 482 -6.32 -3.09 29.16
N SER A 483 -7.65 -3.06 29.27
CA SER A 483 -8.52 -2.51 28.21
C SER A 483 -8.42 -0.98 28.17
N ALA A 484 -7.19 -0.46 28.04
CA ALA A 484 -6.90 0.96 27.85
C ALA A 484 -7.07 1.39 26.37
N LEU A 485 -8.07 0.86 25.68
CA LEU A 485 -8.49 1.31 24.35
C LEU A 485 -9.52 2.43 24.51
N SER A 486 -9.04 3.66 24.33
CA SER A 486 -9.78 4.93 24.32
C SER A 486 -10.50 5.26 25.64
N LYS A 487 -10.02 6.29 26.35
CA LYS A 487 -10.59 6.80 27.61
C LYS A 487 -12.08 7.20 27.54
N ASP A 488 -12.69 7.21 26.36
CA ASP A 488 -14.04 7.73 26.13
C ASP A 488 -15.07 6.67 25.69
N VAL A 489 -14.70 5.40 25.56
CA VAL A 489 -15.65 4.33 25.18
C VAL A 489 -16.20 3.59 26.41
N ILE A 490 -17.43 3.94 26.80
CA ILE A 490 -18.14 3.31 27.92
C ILE A 490 -19.10 2.25 27.36
N THR A 491 -18.90 0.98 27.73
CA THR A 491 -19.86 -0.08 27.39
C THR A 491 -21.08 0.05 28.32
N LEU A 492 -22.26 0.22 27.74
CA LEU A 492 -23.51 0.36 28.47
C LEU A 492 -24.10 -1.01 28.75
N LYS A 493 -24.45 -1.30 30.01
CA LYS A 493 -25.22 -2.50 30.35
C LYS A 493 -26.61 -2.39 29.70
N LEU A 494 -27.10 -3.48 29.10
CA LEU A 494 -28.36 -3.51 28.35
C LEU A 494 -29.61 -3.62 29.23
N ASP A 495 -29.47 -4.09 30.48
CA ASP A 495 -30.59 -4.27 31.42
C ASP A 495 -31.49 -3.03 31.65
N PRO A 496 -30.96 -1.79 31.77
CA PRO A 496 -31.79 -0.59 31.92
C PRO A 496 -32.41 -0.06 30.62
N ILE A 497 -32.09 -0.65 29.46
CA ILE A 497 -32.50 -0.13 28.15
C ILE A 497 -33.80 -0.83 27.72
N PRO A 498 -34.88 -0.08 27.40
CA PRO A 498 -36.18 -0.65 27.04
C PRO A 498 -36.18 -1.46 25.72
N PHE A 499 -35.07 -1.45 24.99
CA PHE A 499 -34.90 -2.04 23.67
C PHE A 499 -33.92 -3.22 23.62
N LYS A 500 -33.60 -3.82 24.78
CA LYS A 500 -32.62 -4.92 24.91
C LYS A 500 -32.92 -6.12 23.99
N GLU A 501 -34.17 -6.33 23.63
CA GLU A 501 -34.61 -7.46 22.78
C GLU A 501 -34.12 -7.34 21.33
N ASN A 502 -33.65 -6.16 20.92
CA ASN A 502 -33.18 -5.90 19.56
C ASN A 502 -31.71 -5.41 19.50
N LEU A 503 -31.01 -5.35 20.64
CA LEU A 503 -29.61 -4.92 20.73
C LEU A 503 -28.76 -6.02 21.36
N LYS A 504 -27.69 -6.41 20.67
CA LYS A 504 -26.67 -7.34 21.15
C LYS A 504 -25.61 -6.64 22.01
N LEU A 505 -25.25 -5.41 21.66
CA LEU A 505 -24.21 -4.63 22.32
C LEU A 505 -24.55 -3.14 22.25
N ALA A 506 -24.24 -2.40 23.32
CA ALA A 506 -24.38 -0.95 23.36
C ALA A 506 -23.09 -0.32 23.89
N LYS A 507 -22.52 0.61 23.13
CA LYS A 507 -21.32 1.38 23.49
C LYS A 507 -21.60 2.86 23.31
N LYS A 508 -21.08 3.68 24.22
CA LYS A 508 -21.08 5.14 24.09
C LYS A 508 -19.65 5.59 23.84
N SER A 509 -19.43 6.42 22.82
CA SER A 509 -18.16 7.09 22.55
C SER A 509 -18.43 8.58 22.37
N GLY A 510 -17.98 9.40 23.33
CA GLY A 510 -18.31 10.82 23.38
C GLY A 510 -19.83 11.07 23.34
N ASP A 511 -20.29 11.83 22.33
CA ASP A 511 -21.70 12.17 22.12
C ASP A 511 -22.45 11.20 21.19
N THR A 512 -21.82 10.09 20.78
CA THR A 512 -22.41 9.12 19.86
C THR A 512 -22.65 7.78 20.54
N PHE A 513 -23.86 7.26 20.39
CA PHE A 513 -24.23 5.92 20.79
C PHE A 513 -24.06 4.95 19.63
N TYR A 514 -23.39 3.82 19.88
CA TYR A 514 -23.22 2.72 18.94
C TYR A 514 -23.96 1.49 19.46
N GLY A 515 -24.98 1.05 18.72
CA GLY A 515 -25.76 -0.14 19.05
C GLY A 515 -25.58 -1.22 17.99
N VAL A 516 -25.17 -2.43 18.39
CA VAL A 516 -25.18 -3.58 17.48
C VAL A 516 -26.55 -4.23 17.54
N VAL A 517 -27.30 -4.21 16.44
CA VAL A 517 -28.65 -4.79 16.36
C VAL A 517 -28.61 -6.30 16.21
N LEU A 518 -29.64 -6.97 16.73
CA LEU A 518 -29.86 -8.41 16.53
C LEU A 518 -30.42 -8.68 15.12
N PRO A 519 -30.31 -9.93 14.61
CA PRO A 519 -30.87 -10.32 13.31
C PRO A 519 -32.37 -10.08 13.16
N SER A 520 -33.10 -9.91 14.28
CA SER A 520 -34.51 -9.50 14.27
C SER A 520 -34.75 -8.19 13.51
N TRP A 521 -33.75 -7.30 13.45
CA TRP A 521 -33.79 -6.06 12.68
C TRP A 521 -34.15 -6.27 11.20
N GLU A 522 -33.56 -7.28 10.57
CA GLU A 522 -33.79 -7.59 9.15
C GLU A 522 -35.24 -8.03 8.89
N THR A 523 -35.88 -8.67 9.87
CA THR A 523 -37.28 -9.09 9.77
C THR A 523 -38.29 -7.97 10.09
N MET A 524 -37.84 -6.81 10.58
CA MET A 524 -38.72 -5.69 10.87
C MET A 524 -39.11 -4.94 9.59
N THR A 525 -40.36 -4.48 9.54
CA THR A 525 -40.82 -3.54 8.51
C THR A 525 -40.17 -2.17 8.69
N ASP A 526 -39.96 -1.42 7.61
CA ASP A 526 -39.31 -0.10 7.65
C ASP A 526 -39.91 0.85 8.70
N GLY A 527 -41.25 0.88 8.83
CA GLY A 527 -41.92 1.70 9.86
C GLY A 527 -41.54 1.31 11.30
N LYS A 528 -41.32 0.01 11.58
CA LYS A 528 -40.89 -0.47 12.90
C LYS A 528 -39.41 -0.16 13.15
N ARG A 529 -38.58 -0.21 12.11
CA ARG A 529 -37.16 0.18 12.18
C ARG A 529 -37.02 1.67 12.47
N GLU A 530 -37.84 2.50 11.83
CA GLU A 530 -37.85 3.95 12.07
C GLU A 530 -38.34 4.27 13.49
N GLU A 531 -39.43 3.62 13.93
CA GLU A 531 -39.93 3.74 15.31
C GLU A 531 -38.86 3.31 16.33
N PHE A 532 -38.16 2.20 16.08
CA PHE A 532 -37.07 1.73 16.93
C PHE A 532 -35.93 2.74 17.01
N LEU A 533 -35.44 3.21 15.86
CA LEU A 533 -34.35 4.18 15.78
C LEU A 533 -34.72 5.50 16.48
N ARG A 534 -35.95 5.98 16.29
CA ARG A 534 -36.48 7.17 16.99
C ARG A 534 -36.56 6.95 18.49
N ALA A 535 -36.95 5.76 18.93
CA ALA A 535 -37.05 5.44 20.35
C ALA A 535 -35.67 5.33 21.03
N VAL A 536 -34.67 4.76 20.34
CA VAL A 536 -33.27 4.75 20.81
C VAL A 536 -32.71 6.19 20.88
N PHE A 537 -33.04 7.03 19.90
CA PHE A 537 -32.64 8.44 19.89
C PHE A 537 -33.27 9.25 21.03
N GLU A 538 -34.57 9.11 21.28
CA GLU A 538 -35.26 9.80 22.38
C GLU A 538 -34.76 9.33 23.75
N TYR A 539 -34.54 8.02 23.93
CA TYR A 539 -33.88 7.50 25.14
C TYR A 539 -32.49 8.11 25.30
N GLY A 540 -31.80 8.33 24.18
CA GLY A 540 -30.49 8.93 24.14
C GLY A 540 -30.33 10.33 24.64
N LYS A 541 -31.35 11.16 24.44
CA LYS A 541 -31.42 12.49 25.03
C LYS A 541 -31.35 12.44 26.56
N THR A 542 -31.87 11.37 27.18
CA THR A 542 -31.77 11.17 28.64
C THR A 542 -30.39 10.70 29.09
N GLY A 543 -29.64 10.01 28.23
CA GLY A 543 -28.28 9.53 28.46
C GLY A 543 -27.17 10.49 28.02
N GLY A 544 -27.54 11.68 27.54
CA GLY A 544 -26.61 12.72 27.09
C GLY A 544 -25.79 12.29 25.87
N TRP A 545 -26.42 11.64 24.88
CA TRP A 545 -25.82 11.47 23.55
C TRP A 545 -26.64 12.19 22.49
N VAL A 546 -25.95 12.75 21.51
CA VAL A 546 -26.49 13.60 20.43
C VAL A 546 -26.78 12.78 19.18
N ASN A 547 -25.98 11.74 18.92
CA ASN A 547 -26.10 10.92 17.71
C ASN A 547 -26.28 9.43 18.07
N VAL A 548 -26.98 8.70 17.21
CA VAL A 548 -27.20 7.26 17.32
C VAL A 548 -26.79 6.60 16.01
N ASN A 549 -25.89 5.62 16.10
CA ASN A 549 -25.47 4.78 14.99
C ASN A 549 -25.77 3.31 15.33
N LEU A 550 -26.60 2.66 14.51
CA LEU A 550 -26.95 1.25 14.63
C LEU A 550 -26.16 0.44 13.59
N LEU A 551 -25.47 -0.59 14.06
CA LEU A 551 -24.64 -1.49 13.26
C LEU A 551 -25.25 -2.90 13.24
N ASN A 552 -25.17 -3.62 12.13
CA ASN A 552 -25.51 -5.06 12.12
C ASN A 552 -24.38 -5.91 12.72
N GLY A 553 -24.58 -7.23 12.76
CA GLY A 553 -23.57 -8.19 13.24
C GLY A 553 -22.25 -8.20 12.45
N GLN A 554 -22.22 -7.62 11.25
CA GLN A 554 -21.04 -7.47 10.39
C GLN A 554 -20.33 -6.11 10.57
N GLY A 555 -20.84 -5.23 11.45
CA GLY A 555 -20.31 -3.89 11.65
C GLY A 555 -20.73 -2.84 10.61
N LYS A 556 -21.68 -3.17 9.70
CA LYS A 556 -22.22 -2.20 8.74
C LYS A 556 -23.32 -1.35 9.37
N THR A 557 -23.33 -0.05 9.06
CA THR A 557 -24.39 0.87 9.51
C THR A 557 -25.72 0.54 8.86
N VAL A 558 -26.72 0.23 9.68
CA VAL A 558 -28.09 -0.06 9.24
C VAL A 558 -29.08 1.05 9.55
N GLY A 559 -28.74 1.94 10.49
CA GLY A 559 -29.57 3.09 10.81
C GLY A 559 -28.78 4.19 11.52
N TYR A 560 -29.07 5.44 11.16
CA TYR A 560 -28.43 6.62 11.72
C TYR A 560 -29.45 7.67 12.12
N ALA A 561 -29.29 8.25 13.31
CA ALA A 561 -30.13 9.33 13.80
C ALA A 561 -29.31 10.45 14.46
N SER A 562 -29.66 11.68 14.11
CA SER A 562 -29.15 12.93 14.68
C SER A 562 -30.34 13.90 14.89
N PRO A 563 -30.15 15.07 15.55
CA PRO A 563 -31.24 16.01 15.82
C PRO A 563 -32.02 16.46 14.57
N ASN A 564 -31.38 16.44 13.40
CA ASN A 564 -31.95 16.93 12.15
C ASN A 564 -32.11 15.86 11.06
N HIS A 565 -31.65 14.62 11.30
CA HIS A 565 -31.58 13.59 10.26
C HIS A 565 -31.90 12.20 10.83
N PHE A 566 -32.77 11.46 10.15
CA PHE A 566 -33.10 10.07 10.46
C PHE A 566 -33.05 9.28 9.16
N GLU A 567 -32.21 8.25 9.12
CA GLU A 567 -32.01 7.45 7.92
C GLU A 567 -31.86 5.97 8.25
N ILE A 568 -32.55 5.14 7.46
CA ILE A 568 -32.39 3.69 7.44
C ILE A 568 -31.62 3.39 6.16
N ILE A 569 -30.36 2.99 6.33
CA ILE A 569 -29.42 2.77 5.22
C ILE A 569 -29.65 1.39 4.59
N ASP A 570 -30.01 0.41 5.41
CA ASP A 570 -30.24 -0.96 4.96
C ASP A 570 -31.70 -1.16 4.54
N LYS A 571 -32.02 -0.73 3.31
CA LYS A 571 -33.28 -1.07 2.65
C LYS A 571 -33.11 -2.43 1.99
N PRO A 572 -33.85 -3.47 2.39
CA PRO A 572 -33.85 -4.73 1.64
C PRO A 572 -34.34 -4.42 0.22
N GLN A 573 -33.50 -4.74 -0.77
CA GLN A 573 -33.88 -4.63 -2.19
C GLN A 573 -34.96 -5.63 -2.57
#